data_AF-A0A9D1IJJ4-F1
#
_entry.id   AF-A0A9D1IJJ4-F1
#
_cell.length_a   1.000
_cell.length_b   1.000
_cell.length_c   1.000
_cell.angle_alpha   90.00
_cell.angle_beta   90.00
_cell.angle_gamma   90.00
#
_symmetry.space_group_name_H-M   'P 1'
#
loop_
_entity.id
_entity.type
_entity.pdbx_description
1 polymer ?
#
loop_
_entity_poly.entity_id
_entity_poly.type
_entity_poly.pdbx_seq_one_letter_code
_entity_poly.pdbx_strand_id
1 'polypeptide(L)'
;MEYTINLTTESMARAVDWCGVRSGRDYDKFKEMNLTPVKGSMVAAPCVDESPLSIECRVKEVLSLGSHDMFISDVLCVQADERFFDNETGAFDMQAARMLAYVHGNYYGLGDPIGRFGWSVRKKQK
;
A
#
# COMPACT_ATOMS: atom_id res chain seq x y z
N MET A 1 -5.10 18.50 -5.00
CA MET A 1 -5.75 17.16 -5.02
C MET A 1 -4.95 16.25 -4.09
N GLU A 2 -5.63 15.44 -3.30
CA GLU A 2 -5.02 14.58 -2.28
C GLU A 2 -5.55 13.16 -2.42
N TYR A 3 -4.71 12.18 -2.10
CA TYR A 3 -5.07 10.77 -2.11
C TYR A 3 -4.16 10.00 -1.16
N THR A 4 -4.57 8.79 -0.80
CA THR A 4 -3.76 7.86 -0.02
C THR A 4 -3.45 6.62 -0.86
N ILE A 5 -2.21 6.13 -0.80
CA ILE A 5 -1.85 4.81 -1.32
C ILE A 5 -1.83 3.84 -0.14
N ASN A 6 -2.73 2.87 -0.14
CA ASN A 6 -2.82 1.86 0.91
C ASN A 6 -2.20 0.56 0.40
N LEU A 7 -1.20 0.05 1.12
CA LEU A 7 -0.59 -1.23 0.81
C LEU A 7 -1.58 -2.36 1.12
N THR A 8 -1.49 -3.45 0.35
CA THR A 8 -2.49 -4.52 0.40
C THR A 8 -1.85 -5.84 0.78
N THR A 9 -2.61 -6.65 1.51
CA THR A 9 -2.18 -7.95 2.03
C THR A 9 -2.97 -9.08 1.39
N GLU A 10 -2.53 -10.32 1.58
CA GLU A 10 -3.21 -11.52 1.09
C GLU A 10 -4.69 -11.57 1.52
N SER A 11 -5.01 -11.20 2.77
CA SER A 11 -6.38 -11.21 3.28
C SER A 11 -7.29 -10.18 2.60
N MET A 12 -6.70 -9.14 1.99
CA MET A 12 -7.42 -8.10 1.27
C MET A 12 -7.69 -8.45 -0.20
N ALA A 13 -7.18 -9.56 -0.73
CA ALA A 13 -7.18 -9.86 -2.17
C ALA A 13 -8.58 -9.71 -2.82
N ARG A 14 -9.63 -10.25 -2.18
CA ARG A 14 -11.01 -10.12 -2.67
C ARG A 14 -11.50 -8.67 -2.71
N ALA A 15 -11.18 -7.89 -1.67
CA ALA A 15 -11.56 -6.47 -1.60
C ALA A 15 -10.82 -5.64 -2.65
N VAL A 16 -9.52 -5.90 -2.82
CA VAL A 16 -8.69 -5.23 -3.83
C VAL A 16 -9.22 -5.47 -5.23
N ASP A 17 -9.53 -6.72 -5.58
CA ASP A 17 -10.08 -7.08 -6.88
C ASP A 17 -11.40 -6.35 -7.15
N TRP A 18 -12.34 -6.48 -6.22
CA TRP A 18 -13.66 -5.87 -6.35
C TRP A 18 -13.58 -4.35 -6.48
N CYS A 19 -12.76 -3.70 -5.66
CA CYS A 19 -12.51 -2.27 -5.72
C CYS A 19 -11.79 -1.84 -7.01
N GLY A 20 -10.97 -2.70 -7.60
CA GLY A 20 -10.22 -2.43 -8.83
C GLY A 20 -11.08 -2.45 -10.09
N VAL A 21 -12.18 -3.21 -10.10
CA VAL A 21 -13.03 -3.42 -11.30
C VAL A 21 -14.41 -2.75 -11.23
N ARG A 22 -14.79 -2.17 -10.08
CA ARG A 22 -16.05 -1.45 -9.89
C ARG A 22 -15.81 0.04 -9.65
N SER A 23 -16.65 0.91 -10.22
CA SER A 23 -16.51 2.36 -10.07
C SER A 23 -17.09 2.85 -8.76
N GLY A 24 -16.41 3.80 -8.10
CA GLY A 24 -16.96 4.50 -6.92
C GLY A 24 -18.11 5.45 -7.25
N ARG A 25 -18.39 5.67 -8.55
CA ARG A 25 -19.58 6.41 -9.01
C ARG A 25 -20.87 5.67 -8.67
N ASP A 26 -20.84 4.34 -8.77
CA ASP A 26 -22.04 3.50 -8.68
C ASP A 26 -22.11 2.75 -7.34
N TYR A 27 -21.00 2.68 -6.61
CA TYR A 27 -20.89 1.91 -5.38
C TYR A 27 -20.12 2.66 -4.29
N ASP A 28 -20.55 2.49 -3.05
CA ASP A 28 -19.74 2.79 -1.87
C ASP A 28 -18.80 1.62 -1.60
N LYS A 29 -17.57 1.72 -2.11
CA LYS A 29 -16.60 0.62 -2.03
C LYS A 29 -16.22 0.22 -0.61
N PHE A 30 -16.20 1.17 0.33
CA PHE A 30 -15.90 0.85 1.73
C PHE A 30 -16.98 -0.04 2.32
N LYS A 31 -18.24 0.34 2.08
CA LYS A 31 -19.39 -0.44 2.52
C LYS A 31 -19.47 -1.81 1.85
N GLU A 32 -19.31 -1.89 0.54
CA GLU A 32 -19.46 -3.15 -0.23
C GLU A 32 -18.41 -4.20 0.15
N MET A 33 -17.22 -3.74 0.55
CA MET A 33 -16.10 -4.62 0.91
C MET A 33 -15.81 -4.69 2.40
N ASN A 34 -16.66 -4.09 3.25
CA ASN A 34 -16.45 -3.98 4.70
C ASN A 34 -15.03 -3.48 5.06
N LEU A 35 -14.56 -2.47 4.33
CA LEU A 35 -13.30 -1.79 4.63
C LEU A 35 -13.57 -0.60 5.56
N THR A 36 -12.63 -0.32 6.44
CA THR A 36 -12.79 0.71 7.46
C THR A 36 -12.05 1.98 7.03
N PRO A 37 -12.75 3.07 6.64
CA PRO A 37 -12.10 4.33 6.32
C PRO A 37 -11.62 5.00 7.61
N VAL A 38 -10.33 5.34 7.65
CA VAL A 38 -9.74 6.10 8.76
C VAL A 38 -9.22 7.44 8.28
N LYS A 39 -9.24 8.45 9.16
CA LYS A 39 -8.85 9.81 8.81
C LYS A 39 -7.34 9.89 8.56
N GLY A 40 -6.94 10.49 7.45
CA GLY A 40 -5.54 10.85 7.20
C GLY A 40 -5.01 11.87 8.22
N SER A 41 -3.71 11.80 8.52
CA SER A 41 -3.01 12.72 9.42
C SER A 41 -2.78 14.09 8.80
N MET A 42 -2.44 14.13 7.51
CA MET A 42 -1.98 15.29 6.75
C MET A 42 -2.83 15.59 5.51
N VAL A 43 -3.70 14.66 5.09
CA VAL A 43 -4.62 14.83 3.95
C VAL A 43 -6.08 14.56 4.31
N ALA A 44 -7.01 15.08 3.50
CA ALA A 44 -8.45 14.86 3.67
C ALA A 44 -8.93 13.48 3.15
N ALA A 45 -8.17 12.85 2.26
CA ALA A 45 -8.49 11.52 1.74
C ALA A 45 -8.36 10.45 2.84
N PRO A 46 -9.29 9.49 2.95
CA PRO A 46 -9.24 8.47 3.99
C PRO A 46 -8.18 7.39 3.69
N CYS A 47 -7.47 6.94 4.72
CA CYS A 47 -6.70 5.69 4.69
C CYS A 47 -7.64 4.49 4.92
N VAL A 48 -7.12 3.27 4.72
CA VAL A 48 -7.83 2.00 4.96
C VAL A 48 -7.24 1.33 6.19
N ASP A 49 -8.01 1.12 7.26
CA ASP A 49 -7.53 0.57 8.55
C ASP A 49 -6.91 -0.83 8.40
N GLU A 50 -7.44 -1.63 7.47
CA GLU A 50 -6.94 -2.98 7.20
C GLU A 50 -5.59 -2.97 6.48
N SER A 51 -5.13 -1.80 6.00
CA SER A 51 -3.83 -1.65 5.36
C SER A 51 -2.70 -1.63 6.39
N PRO A 52 -1.61 -2.40 6.19
CA PRO A 52 -0.46 -2.36 7.09
C PRO A 52 0.32 -1.05 6.99
N LEU A 53 0.15 -0.31 5.88
CA LEU A 53 0.85 0.94 5.62
C LEU A 53 0.07 1.80 4.61
N SER A 54 -0.18 3.04 4.99
CA SER A 54 -0.85 4.06 4.17
C SER A 54 0.06 5.25 3.92
N ILE A 55 0.19 5.66 2.66
CA ILE A 55 1.02 6.77 2.21
C ILE A 55 0.11 7.92 1.81
N GLU A 56 0.22 9.04 2.50
CA GLU A 56 -0.59 10.24 2.26
C GLU A 56 0.11 11.17 1.28
N CYS A 57 -0.57 11.46 0.17
CA CYS A 57 0.03 12.16 -0.97
C CYS A 57 -0.76 13.42 -1.33
N ARG A 58 -0.04 14.48 -1.70
CA ARG A 58 -0.60 15.67 -2.34
C ARG A 58 -0.04 15.83 -3.75
N VAL A 59 -0.94 15.89 -4.72
CA VAL A 59 -0.57 16.02 -6.14
C VAL A 59 0.12 17.35 -6.39
N LYS A 60 1.29 17.26 -7.02
CA LYS A 60 2.10 18.40 -7.47
C LYS A 60 1.92 18.65 -8.96
N GLU A 61 1.85 17.59 -9.76
CA GLU A 61 1.73 17.65 -11.20
C GLU A 61 0.90 16.49 -11.74
N VAL A 62 0.16 16.75 -12.82
CA VAL A 62 -0.62 15.74 -13.56
C VAL A 62 -0.14 15.74 -15.01
N LEU A 63 0.40 14.61 -15.44
CA LEU A 63 0.86 14.41 -16.82
C LEU A 63 -0.15 13.55 -17.56
N SER A 64 -0.75 14.08 -18.62
CA SER A 64 -1.65 13.29 -19.47
C SER A 64 -0.86 12.47 -20.47
N LEU A 65 -1.06 11.14 -20.45
CA LEU A 65 -0.36 10.17 -21.30
C LEU A 65 -1.32 9.50 -22.30
N GLY A 66 -2.45 10.14 -22.60
CA GLY A 66 -3.47 9.66 -23.55
C GLY A 66 -4.44 8.66 -22.91
N SER A 67 -3.99 7.43 -22.62
CA SER A 67 -4.85 6.38 -22.04
C SER A 67 -5.03 6.48 -20.53
N HIS A 68 -4.13 7.19 -19.85
CA HIS A 68 -4.08 7.35 -18.41
C HIS A 68 -3.36 8.65 -18.07
N ASP A 69 -3.55 9.11 -16.83
CA ASP A 69 -2.81 10.22 -16.26
C ASP A 69 -1.77 9.71 -15.26
N MET A 70 -0.59 10.30 -15.28
CA MET A 70 0.45 10.09 -14.26
C MET A 70 0.40 11.25 -13.26
N PHE A 71 0.21 10.92 -11.99
CA PHE A 71 0.24 11.89 -10.89
C PHE A 71 1.63 11.89 -10.24
N ILE A 72 2.30 13.04 -10.25
CA ILE A 72 3.52 13.28 -9.47
C ILE A 72 3.11 14.00 -8.20
N SER A 73 3.50 13.47 -7.04
CA SER A 73 2.96 13.90 -5.76
C SER A 73 4.04 13.97 -4.68
N ASP A 74 3.88 14.91 -3.75
CA ASP A 74 4.66 14.95 -2.52
C ASP A 74 4.08 13.95 -1.52
N VAL A 75 4.94 13.14 -0.90
CA VAL A 75 4.59 12.28 0.24
C VAL A 75 4.60 13.13 1.50
N LEU A 76 3.43 13.33 2.09
CA LEU A 76 3.27 14.19 3.28
C LEU A 76 3.33 13.40 4.58
N CYS A 77 2.89 12.15 4.57
CA CYS A 77 2.90 11.27 5.73
C CYS A 77 2.94 9.80 5.29
N VAL A 78 3.50 8.95 6.14
CA VAL A 78 3.36 7.50 6.07
C VAL A 78 2.84 7.03 7.41
N GLN A 79 1.64 6.45 7.40
CA GLN A 79 1.05 5.78 8.55
C GLN A 79 1.37 4.29 8.43
N ALA A 80 1.96 3.70 9.45
CA ALA A 80 2.31 2.29 9.49
C ALA A 80 1.70 1.66 10.73
N ASP A 81 1.17 0.45 10.57
CA ASP A 81 0.55 -0.29 11.65
C ASP A 81 1.62 -0.76 12.65
N GLU A 82 1.46 -0.35 13.91
CA GLU A 82 2.37 -0.60 15.03
C GLU A 82 2.66 -2.10 15.23
N ARG A 83 1.71 -2.98 14.85
CA ARG A 83 1.86 -4.43 14.98
C ARG A 83 3.00 -5.02 14.16
N PHE A 84 3.45 -4.31 13.12
CA PHE A 84 4.56 -4.75 12.28
C PHE A 84 5.89 -4.10 12.65
N PHE A 85 5.96 -3.32 13.73
CA PHE A 85 7.23 -2.81 14.21
C PHE A 85 7.93 -3.85 15.10
N ASP A 86 9.20 -4.10 14.80
CA ASP A 86 10.07 -4.86 15.68
C ASP A 86 10.36 -4.06 16.97
N ASN A 87 10.00 -4.61 18.12
CA ASN A 87 10.07 -3.92 19.41
C ASN A 87 11.51 -3.57 19.85
N GLU A 88 12.52 -4.26 19.34
CA GLU A 88 13.92 -4.05 19.73
C GLU A 88 14.61 -3.02 18.83
N THR A 89 14.38 -3.10 17.53
CA THR A 89 15.08 -2.32 16.50
C THR A 89 14.26 -1.14 15.99
N GLY A 90 12.94 -1.13 16.22
CA GLY A 90 12.01 -0.15 15.66
C GLY A 90 11.86 -0.26 14.14
N ALA A 91 12.34 -1.34 13.52
CA ALA A 91 12.21 -1.55 12.09
C ALA A 91 10.80 -2.05 11.75
N PHE A 92 10.21 -1.50 10.69
CA PHE A 92 8.95 -2.00 10.14
C PHE A 92 9.19 -3.30 9.37
N ASP A 93 8.64 -4.40 9.87
CA ASP A 93 8.64 -5.71 9.23
C ASP A 93 7.50 -5.83 8.22
N MET A 94 7.79 -5.35 7.01
CA MET A 94 6.89 -5.46 5.88
C MET A 94 6.64 -6.91 5.43
N GLN A 95 7.49 -7.87 5.80
CA GLN A 95 7.30 -9.28 5.42
C GLN A 95 6.19 -9.91 6.27
N ALA A 96 6.16 -9.59 7.57
CA ALA A 96 5.09 -10.02 8.47
C ALA A 96 3.70 -9.54 8.03
N ALA A 97 3.62 -8.44 7.26
CA ALA A 97 2.38 -7.92 6.72
C ALA A 97 1.74 -8.78 5.62
N ARG A 98 2.42 -9.83 5.12
CA ARG A 98 1.89 -10.76 4.09
C ARG A 98 1.34 -10.03 2.87
N MET A 99 2.24 -9.30 2.22
CA MET A 99 1.93 -8.44 1.09
C MET A 99 1.34 -9.20 -0.10
N LEU A 100 0.41 -8.53 -0.79
CA LEU A 100 -0.23 -8.99 -2.02
C LEU A 100 0.57 -8.54 -3.24
N ALA A 101 0.77 -9.44 -4.19
CA ALA A 101 1.30 -9.15 -5.51
C ALA A 101 0.29 -9.50 -6.60
N TYR A 102 0.20 -8.66 -7.63
CA TYR A 102 -0.60 -8.92 -8.82
C TYR A 102 0.31 -9.24 -10.00
N VAL A 103 0.10 -10.38 -10.65
CA VAL A 103 0.86 -10.80 -11.84
C VAL A 103 -0.09 -11.39 -12.86
N HIS A 104 -0.24 -10.71 -14.01
CA HIS A 104 -1.01 -11.18 -15.17
C HIS A 104 -2.39 -11.79 -14.82
N GLY A 105 -3.22 -11.05 -14.08
CA GLY A 105 -4.58 -11.48 -13.72
C GLY A 105 -4.66 -12.39 -12.50
N ASN A 106 -3.54 -12.70 -11.86
CA ASN A 106 -3.49 -13.56 -10.68
C ASN A 106 -2.95 -12.80 -9.47
N TYR A 107 -3.46 -13.15 -8.30
CA TYR A 107 -3.05 -12.61 -7.02
C TYR A 107 -2.18 -13.63 -6.28
N TYR A 108 -1.04 -13.17 -5.74
CA TYR A 108 -0.07 -13.99 -5.03
C TYR A 108 0.27 -13.35 -3.69
N GLY A 109 0.51 -14.17 -2.67
CA GLY A 109 1.28 -13.73 -1.51
C GLY A 109 2.77 -13.65 -1.87
N LEU A 110 3.51 -12.76 -1.21
CA LEU A 110 4.97 -12.82 -1.26
C LEU A 110 5.45 -14.08 -0.53
N GLY A 111 6.31 -14.86 -1.20
CA GLY A 111 6.96 -16.03 -0.59
C GLY A 111 8.11 -15.64 0.35
N ASP A 112 8.85 -16.66 0.80
CA ASP A 112 9.98 -16.46 1.68
C ASP A 112 11.07 -15.56 1.05
N PRO A 113 11.81 -14.79 1.87
CA PRO A 113 12.92 -13.98 1.39
C PRO A 113 13.97 -14.83 0.68
N ILE A 114 14.27 -14.49 -0.58
CA ILE A 114 15.29 -15.18 -1.38
C ILE A 114 16.70 -14.86 -0.85
N GLY A 115 16.89 -13.68 -0.25
CA GLY A 115 18.16 -13.29 0.34
C GLY A 115 18.15 -11.84 0.84
N ARG A 116 19.19 -11.48 1.59
CA ARG A 116 19.40 -10.10 2.07
C ARG A 116 20.23 -9.31 1.07
N PHE A 117 19.89 -8.03 0.91
CA PHE A 117 20.64 -7.07 0.10
C PHE A 117 22.16 -7.20 0.28
N GLY A 118 22.87 -7.01 -0.83
CA GLY A 118 24.32 -6.90 -0.85
C GLY A 118 25.05 -8.17 -1.31
N TRP A 119 24.44 -9.03 -2.13
CA TRP A 119 25.16 -10.16 -2.74
C TRP A 119 26.48 -9.77 -3.43
N SER A 120 26.58 -8.53 -3.93
CA SER A 120 27.81 -7.98 -4.55
C SER A 120 28.58 -6.97 -3.70
N VAL A 121 28.01 -6.47 -2.59
CA VAL A 121 28.59 -5.34 -1.82
C VAL A 121 28.64 -5.54 -0.31
N ARG A 122 28.05 -6.61 0.22
CA ARG A 122 28.02 -6.89 1.65
C ARG A 122 29.42 -7.28 2.11
N LYS A 123 29.93 -6.54 3.11
CA LYS A 123 31.19 -6.89 3.76
C LYS A 123 31.05 -8.26 4.44
N LYS A 124 32.04 -9.14 4.23
CA LYS A 124 32.15 -10.38 4.99
C LYS A 124 32.29 -10.02 6.47
N GLN A 125 31.54 -10.69 7.35
CA GLN A 125 31.79 -10.59 8.79
C GLN A 125 33.21 -11.11 9.05
N LYS A 126 33.99 -10.36 9.82
CA LYS A 126 35.32 -10.77 10.27
C LYS A 126 35.21 -11.84 11.33
#